data_AF-A0A645EJL1-F1
#
_entry.id   AF-A0A645EJL1-F1
#
_cell.length_a   1.000
_cell.length_b   1.000
_cell.length_c   1.000
_cell.angle_alpha   90.00
_cell.angle_beta   90.00
_cell.angle_gamma   90.00
#
_symmetry.space_group_name_H-M   'P 1'
#
loop_
_entity.id
_entity.type
_entity.pdbx_description
1 polymer ?
#
loop_
_entity_poly.entity_id
_entity_poly.type
_entity_poly.pdbx_seq_one_letter_code
_entity_poly.pdbx_strand_id
1 'polypeptide(L)'
;MIYTAAGDSEGTLGGLVRLGRPERLGPVVNRALGRAFWCSADPVCSENLGGQGSKMANLAACHGCILLPETSCETINHGLDRAMVVGEPEARQHGFFVNFIGQP
;
A
#
# COMPACT_ATOMS: atom_id res chain seq x y z
N MET A 1 -19.17 -2.06 -0.88
CA MET A 1 -19.56 -1.45 -2.17
C MET A 1 -18.58 -0.33 -2.46
N ILE A 2 -17.88 -0.35 -3.61
CA ILE A 2 -17.00 0.76 -4.03
C ILE A 2 -17.83 1.67 -4.94
N TYR A 3 -18.07 2.90 -4.51
CA TYR A 3 -18.84 3.90 -5.25
C TYR A 3 -18.16 5.27 -5.13
N THR A 4 -18.40 6.16 -6.09
CA THR A 4 -17.90 7.54 -6.06
C THR A 4 -19.01 8.45 -5.58
N ALA A 5 -18.75 9.22 -4.52
CA ALA A 5 -19.76 10.09 -3.88
C ALA A 5 -19.73 11.55 -4.34
N ALA A 6 -18.78 11.94 -5.21
CA ALA A 6 -18.67 13.31 -5.71
C ALA A 6 -19.69 13.57 -6.83
N GLY A 7 -20.70 14.39 -6.54
CA GLY A 7 -21.75 14.78 -7.47
C GLY A 7 -21.45 16.04 -8.29
N ASP A 8 -20.36 16.75 -7.97
CA ASP A 8 -20.09 18.12 -8.44
C ASP A 8 -18.60 18.39 -8.71
N SER A 9 -17.96 17.69 -9.66
CA SER A 9 -16.70 18.19 -10.24
C SER A 9 -16.27 17.42 -11.50
N GLU A 10 -16.17 18.15 -12.62
CA GLU A 10 -15.24 18.05 -13.76
C GLU A 10 -14.65 16.71 -14.25
N GLY A 11 -15.29 15.56 -14.02
CA GLY A 11 -14.87 14.32 -14.65
C GLY A 11 -15.48 13.09 -14.00
N THR A 12 -15.90 12.11 -14.82
CA THR A 12 -16.37 10.84 -14.25
C THR A 12 -15.18 10.04 -13.75
N LEU A 13 -15.13 9.72 -12.45
CA LEU A 13 -14.23 8.70 -11.89
C LEU A 13 -14.66 7.27 -12.30
N GLY A 14 -15.35 7.13 -13.44
CA GLY A 14 -15.92 5.88 -13.93
C GLY A 14 -14.87 4.80 -14.20
N GLY A 15 -13.62 5.21 -14.48
CA GLY A 15 -12.48 4.29 -14.56
C GLY A 15 -12.18 3.60 -13.22
N LEU A 16 -12.20 4.35 -12.11
CA LEU A 16 -11.98 3.81 -10.76
C LEU A 16 -13.15 2.93 -10.30
N VAL A 17 -14.39 3.37 -10.56
CA VAL A 17 -15.60 2.56 -10.29
C VAL A 17 -15.53 1.22 -11.02
N ARG A 18 -15.06 1.23 -12.28
CA ARG A 18 -14.87 0.00 -13.07
C ARG A 18 -13.81 -0.91 -12.47
N LEU A 19 -12.73 -0.39 -11.89
CA LEU A 19 -11.73 -1.20 -11.18
C LEU A 19 -12.29 -1.85 -9.90
N GLY A 20 -13.34 -1.28 -9.31
CA GLY A 20 -14.02 -1.84 -8.14
C GLY A 20 -14.88 -3.07 -8.42
N ARG A 21 -15.03 -3.49 -9.69
CA ARG A 21 -15.77 -4.72 -10.03
C ARG A 21 -15.03 -5.98 -9.55
N PRO A 22 -15.73 -7.03 -9.06
CA PRO A 22 -15.09 -8.22 -8.50
C PRO A 22 -14.01 -8.84 -9.39
N GLU A 23 -14.26 -8.91 -10.70
CA GLU A 23 -13.35 -9.46 -11.69
C GLU A 23 -12.08 -8.61 -11.95
N ARG A 24 -12.05 -7.36 -11.47
CA ARG A 24 -10.92 -6.44 -11.63
C ARG A 24 -10.21 -6.11 -10.32
N LEU A 25 -10.95 -6.06 -9.21
CA LEU A 25 -10.42 -5.64 -7.93
C LEU A 25 -9.38 -6.63 -7.38
N GLY A 26 -9.65 -7.94 -7.46
CA GLY A 26 -8.71 -8.98 -7.00
C GLY A 26 -7.32 -8.84 -7.64
N PRO A 27 -7.22 -8.81 -8.99
CA PRO A 27 -5.95 -8.56 -9.67
C PRO A 27 -5.26 -7.24 -9.29
N VAL A 28 -6.02 -6.17 -9.01
CA VAL A 28 -5.46 -4.89 -8.54
C VAL A 28 -4.81 -5.06 -7.17
N VAL A 29 -5.52 -5.69 -6.23
CA VAL A 29 -5.02 -5.95 -4.87
C VAL A 29 -3.79 -6.86 -4.93
N ASN A 30 -3.82 -7.95 -5.70
CA ASN A 30 -2.67 -8.85 -5.84
C ASN A 30 -1.42 -8.13 -6.37
N ARG A 31 -1.57 -7.24 -7.36
CA ARG A 31 -0.44 -6.41 -7.84
C ARG A 31 0.06 -5.44 -6.78
N ALA A 32 -0.83 -4.84 -5.99
CA ALA A 32 -0.44 -3.96 -4.90
C ALA A 32 0.34 -4.72 -3.81
N LEU A 33 -0.14 -5.90 -3.42
CA LEU A 33 0.56 -6.80 -2.50
C LEU A 33 1.93 -7.23 -3.04
N GLY A 34 2.01 -7.60 -4.32
CA GLY A 34 3.27 -7.94 -4.98
C GLY A 34 4.28 -6.78 -4.98
N ARG A 35 3.82 -5.55 -5.22
CA ARG A 35 4.67 -4.34 -5.10
C ARG A 35 5.13 -4.09 -3.66
N ALA A 36 4.23 -4.25 -2.69
CA ALA A 36 4.57 -4.06 -1.28
C ALA A 36 5.54 -5.14 -0.78
N PHE A 37 5.52 -6.34 -1.37
CA PHE A 37 6.36 -7.47 -0.98
C PHE A 37 7.86 -7.17 -1.09
N TRP A 38 8.31 -6.35 -2.03
CA TRP A 38 9.73 -6.08 -2.23
C TRP A 38 10.06 -4.58 -2.11
N CYS A 39 11.17 -4.27 -1.45
CA CYS A 39 11.72 -2.92 -1.38
C CYS A 39 13.22 -2.97 -1.67
N SER A 40 13.70 -2.10 -2.56
CA SER A 40 15.13 -2.01 -2.89
C SER A 40 15.98 -1.47 -1.74
N ALA A 41 15.35 -0.89 -0.71
CA ALA A 41 16.01 -0.33 0.46
C ALA A 41 16.00 -1.27 1.66
N ASP A 42 15.52 -2.51 1.50
CA ASP A 42 15.66 -3.53 2.55
C ASP A 42 17.13 -3.93 2.75
N PRO A 43 17.57 -4.24 3.99
CA PRO A 43 16.76 -4.32 5.22
C PRO A 43 16.57 -2.97 5.93
N VAL A 44 17.28 -1.91 5.51
CA VAL A 44 17.22 -0.58 6.16
C VAL A 44 15.79 -0.03 6.20
N CYS A 45 14.98 -0.28 5.17
CA CYS A 45 13.58 0.12 5.15
C CYS A 45 12.74 -0.60 6.21
N SER A 46 12.93 -1.90 6.43
CA SER A 46 12.17 -2.69 7.39
C SER A 46 12.69 -2.57 8.83
N GLU A 47 14.00 -2.39 9.02
CA GLU A 47 14.62 -2.23 10.34
C GLU A 47 14.34 -0.86 10.99
N ASN A 48 13.91 0.13 10.20
CA ASN A 48 13.70 1.49 10.69
C ASN A 48 12.41 1.59 11.50
N LEU A 49 12.52 1.40 12.81
CA LEU A 49 11.49 1.65 13.83
C LEU A 49 11.24 3.16 13.99
N GLY A 50 10.58 3.79 13.01
CA GLY A 50 10.18 5.20 13.10
C GLY A 50 11.34 6.17 12.90
N GLY A 51 11.44 6.72 11.69
CA GLY A 51 12.40 7.80 11.40
C GLY A 51 12.19 9.04 12.29
N GLN A 52 13.25 9.81 12.52
CA GLN A 52 13.19 11.07 13.27
C GLN A 52 12.42 12.17 12.51
N GLY A 53 11.59 12.95 13.21
CA GLY A 53 10.79 14.06 12.66
C GLY A 53 9.28 13.76 12.64
N SER A 54 8.41 14.68 12.20
CA SER A 54 6.93 14.58 12.28
C SER A 54 6.28 13.33 11.64
N LYS A 55 7.07 12.51 10.94
CA LYS A 55 6.67 11.24 10.31
C LYS A 55 6.94 9.99 11.19
N MET A 56 7.14 10.16 12.51
CA MET A 56 7.43 9.07 13.47
C MET A 56 6.42 7.91 13.49
N ALA A 57 5.28 8.04 12.80
CA ALA A 57 4.26 7.00 12.68
C ALA A 57 4.52 5.97 11.57
N ASN A 58 5.49 6.21 10.69
CA ASN A 58 5.82 5.28 9.61
C ASN A 58 6.90 4.29 10.03
N LEU A 59 6.70 3.01 9.72
CA LEU A 59 7.67 1.94 9.97
C LEU A 59 8.31 1.51 8.64
N ALA A 60 7.99 0.32 8.11
CA ALA A 60 8.53 -0.18 6.85
C ALA A 60 7.92 0.55 5.64
N ALA A 61 8.22 1.84 5.49
CA ALA A 61 7.66 2.73 4.49
C ALA A 61 8.71 3.71 3.94
N CYS A 62 8.96 3.67 2.64
CA CYS A 62 9.81 4.62 1.92
C CYS A 62 9.29 4.88 0.50
N HIS A 63 9.94 5.79 -0.23
CA HIS A 63 9.61 6.09 -1.62
C HIS A 63 9.85 4.91 -2.57
N GLY A 64 10.66 3.92 -2.17
CA GLY A 64 10.87 2.70 -2.94
C GLY A 64 9.72 1.70 -2.86
N CYS A 65 8.80 1.83 -1.89
CA CYS A 65 7.74 0.84 -1.66
C CYS A 65 6.32 1.44 -1.59
N ILE A 66 6.01 2.24 -0.56
CA ILE A 66 4.61 2.60 -0.24
C ILE A 66 4.35 4.10 0.01
N LEU A 67 5.38 4.96 0.02
CA LEU A 67 5.14 6.40 0.01
C LEU A 67 4.70 6.83 -1.40
N LEU A 68 3.55 7.52 -1.47
CA LEU A 68 2.96 8.06 -2.69
C LEU A 68 3.30 9.56 -2.84
N PRO A 69 3.07 10.17 -4.01
CA PRO A 69 3.04 11.63 -4.12
C PRO A 69 2.12 12.23 -3.05
N GLU A 70 2.53 13.32 -2.42
CA GLU A 70 1.92 13.83 -1.18
C GLU A 70 0.42 14.11 -1.33
N THR A 71 0.00 14.65 -2.48
CA THR A 71 -1.41 14.94 -2.79
C THR A 71 -2.25 13.72 -3.12
N SER A 72 -1.63 12.55 -3.31
CA SER A 72 -2.33 11.29 -3.60
C SER A 72 -2.79 10.56 -2.34
N CYS A 73 -2.27 10.94 -1.17
CA CYS A 73 -2.61 10.33 0.10
C CYS A 73 -3.39 11.34 0.95
N GLU A 74 -4.64 11.02 1.29
CA GLU A 74 -5.47 11.89 2.13
C GLU A 74 -4.88 12.11 3.54
N THR A 75 -4.05 11.19 4.01
CA THR A 75 -3.33 11.29 5.28
C THR A 75 -1.88 11.77 5.12
N ILE A 76 -1.48 12.23 3.93
CA ILE A 76 -0.14 12.77 3.64
C ILE A 76 0.97 11.76 4.00
N ASN A 77 0.75 10.50 3.64
CA ASN A 77 1.65 9.38 3.93
C ASN A 77 1.99 9.20 5.43
N HIS A 78 1.01 9.35 6.32
CA HIS A 78 1.18 9.07 7.75
C HIS A 78 0.58 7.71 8.16
N GLY A 79 1.27 7.01 9.07
CA GLY A 79 0.83 5.75 9.66
C GLY A 79 1.03 4.53 8.77
N LEU A 80 2.04 4.58 7.90
CA LEU A 80 2.29 3.57 6.89
C LEU A 80 3.32 2.53 7.34
N ASP A 81 2.97 1.26 7.14
CA ASP A 81 3.86 0.12 7.39
C ASP A 81 3.50 -1.03 6.44
N ARG A 82 4.41 -1.37 5.50
CA ARG A 82 4.17 -2.51 4.61
C ARG A 82 4.38 -3.84 5.33
N ALA A 83 5.18 -3.90 6.39
CA ALA A 83 5.49 -5.15 7.08
C ALA A 83 4.24 -5.74 7.76
N MET A 84 3.33 -4.91 8.27
CA MET A 84 2.01 -5.35 8.72
C MET A 84 1.22 -6.12 7.64
N VAL A 85 1.39 -5.75 6.37
CA VAL A 85 0.65 -6.32 5.24
C VAL A 85 1.34 -7.57 4.70
N VAL A 86 2.67 -7.52 4.49
CA VAL A 86 3.43 -8.54 3.73
C VAL A 86 4.59 -9.18 4.50
N GLY A 87 4.77 -8.81 5.76
CA GLY A 87 5.88 -9.21 6.60
C GLY A 87 7.20 -8.54 6.21
N GLU A 88 8.18 -8.66 7.11
CA GLU A 88 9.56 -8.25 6.84
C GLU A 88 10.26 -9.29 5.94
N PRO A 89 11.35 -8.93 5.24
CA PRO A 89 12.08 -9.87 4.38
C PRO A 89 12.43 -11.19 5.08
N GLU A 90 12.84 -11.13 6.34
CA GLU A 90 13.27 -12.25 7.18
C GLU A 90 12.10 -12.92 7.94
N ALA A 91 10.93 -12.30 7.97
CA ALA A 91 9.80 -12.72 8.81
C ALA A 91 8.43 -12.58 8.11
N ARG A 92 8.37 -13.06 6.85
CA ARG A 92 7.19 -12.97 5.97
C ARG A 92 5.91 -13.54 6.58
N GLN A 93 6.04 -14.58 7.39
CA GLN A 93 4.92 -15.24 8.07
C GLN A 93 4.10 -14.32 8.99
N HIS A 94 4.64 -13.17 9.39
CA HIS A 94 3.92 -12.21 10.24
C HIS A 94 3.03 -11.23 9.45
N GLY A 95 3.12 -11.20 8.11
CA GLY A 95 2.28 -10.33 7.28
C GLY A 95 0.84 -10.82 7.20
N PHE A 96 -0.13 -9.91 7.32
CA PHE A 96 -1.56 -10.24 7.27
C PHE A 96 -1.96 -10.98 5.98
N PHE A 97 -1.36 -10.64 4.84
CA PHE A 97 -1.68 -11.25 3.55
C PHE A 97 -0.68 -12.32 3.09
N VAL A 98 0.15 -12.88 3.97
CA VAL A 98 1.19 -13.84 3.57
C VAL A 98 0.65 -15.02 2.73
N ASN A 99 -0.55 -15.50 3.04
CA ASN A 99 -1.18 -16.61 2.31
C ASN A 99 -1.75 -16.24 0.92
N PHE A 100 -1.79 -14.94 0.59
CA PHE A 100 -2.29 -14.42 -0.69
C PHE A 100 -1.16 -14.04 -1.65
N ILE A 101 0.08 -13.95 -1.16
CA ILE A 101 1.24 -13.54 -1.95
C ILE A 101 1.98 -14.79 -2.43
N GLY A 102 2.07 -14.98 -3.76
CA GLY A 102 2.74 -16.14 -4.34
C GLY A 102 1.83 -17.32 -4.72
N GLN A 103 0.50 -17.11 -4.73
CA GLN A 103 -0.37 -18.03 -5.47
C GLN A 103 -0.26 -17.71 -6.97
N PRO A 104 0.11 -18.69 -7.83
CA PRO A 104 0.09 -18.52 -9.27
C PRO A 104 -1.32 -18.22 -9.81
#